data_AF-A0A0F9SDV1-F1
#
_entry.id   AF-A0A0F9SDV1-F1
#
_cell.length_a   1.000
_cell.length_b   1.000
_cell.length_c   1.000
_cell.angle_alpha   90.00
_cell.angle_beta   90.00
_cell.angle_gamma   90.00
#
_symmetry.space_group_name_H-M   'P 1'
#
loop_
_entity.id
_entity.type
_entity.pdbx_description
1 polymer ?
#
loop_
_entity_poly.entity_id
_entity_poly.type
_entity_poly.pdbx_seq_one_letter_code
_entity_poly.pdbx_strand_id
1 'polypeptide(L)'
;MFSGIPEMKLAREPQKILDDSSFSVSATAVRIPTAGGHSESVNVEFKEDFNINDVRKLLNDTPGVTVQDNPDTNTYPMPIYAHDKDDVFVGRIRRDETQENTLNMWIVSDNLRKGAATNAVQIAEYLVENKLV
;
A
#
# COMPACT_ATOMS: atom_id res chain seq x y z
N MET A 1 -0.25 16.41 -22.31
CA MET A 1 0.29 15.16 -22.91
C MET A 1 1.45 14.63 -22.04
N PHE A 2 1.19 14.28 -20.78
CA PHE A 2 2.21 13.83 -19.79
C PHE A 2 1.75 12.59 -19.00
N SER A 3 0.97 11.71 -19.61
CA SER A 3 0.41 10.52 -18.96
C SER A 3 1.40 9.33 -18.87
N GLY A 4 2.69 9.54 -19.16
CA GLY A 4 3.65 8.47 -19.44
C GLY A 4 4.66 8.13 -18.33
N ILE A 5 4.80 8.93 -17.28
CA ILE A 5 5.82 8.70 -16.24
C ILE A 5 5.16 7.99 -15.04
N PRO A 6 5.68 6.84 -14.56
CA PRO A 6 5.12 6.09 -13.43
C PRO A 6 4.82 6.95 -12.19
N GLU A 7 5.68 7.92 -11.89
CA GLU A 7 5.54 8.82 -10.74
C GLU A 7 4.30 9.72 -10.87
N MET A 8 3.98 10.19 -12.08
CA MET A 8 2.77 10.98 -12.32
C MET A 8 1.49 10.17 -12.15
N LYS A 9 1.54 8.85 -12.38
CA LYS A 9 0.42 7.95 -12.08
C LYS A 9 0.27 7.76 -10.58
N LEU A 10 1.37 7.40 -9.89
CA LEU A 10 1.41 7.28 -8.43
C LEU A 10 0.94 8.55 -7.72
N ALA A 11 1.22 9.72 -8.28
CA ALA A 11 0.78 11.00 -7.72
C ALA A 11 -0.72 11.30 -7.91
N ARG A 12 -1.36 10.77 -8.96
CA ARG A 12 -2.74 11.15 -9.36
C ARG A 12 -3.78 10.09 -9.07
N GLU A 13 -3.42 8.82 -9.17
CA GLU A 13 -4.36 7.71 -8.99
C GLU A 13 -4.96 7.67 -7.58
N PRO A 14 -4.21 7.91 -6.48
CA PRO A 14 -4.81 7.94 -5.14
C PRO A 14 -5.93 8.97 -4.99
N GLN A 15 -5.76 10.19 -5.52
CA GLN A 15 -6.81 11.22 -5.48
C GLN A 15 -8.06 10.78 -6.23
N LYS A 16 -7.89 10.08 -7.36
CA LYS A 16 -9.00 9.55 -8.15
C LYS A 16 -9.70 8.36 -7.47
N ILE A 17 -8.94 7.47 -6.82
CA ILE A 17 -9.47 6.30 -6.12
C ILE A 17 -10.25 6.73 -4.88
N LEU A 18 -9.75 7.73 -4.16
CA LEU A 18 -10.37 8.25 -2.93
C LEU A 18 -11.42 9.35 -3.18
N ASP A 19 -11.56 9.81 -4.42
CA ASP A 19 -12.39 10.96 -4.81
C ASP A 19 -12.11 12.21 -3.93
N ASP A 20 -10.84 12.44 -3.61
CA ASP A 20 -10.40 13.51 -2.71
C ASP A 20 -9.16 14.21 -3.31
N SER A 21 -9.29 15.50 -3.63
CA SER A 21 -8.21 16.34 -4.15
C SER A 21 -7.56 17.23 -3.09
N SER A 22 -7.87 17.03 -1.80
CA SER A 22 -7.37 17.86 -0.69
C SER A 22 -5.95 17.52 -0.24
N PHE A 23 -5.44 16.35 -0.62
CA PHE A 23 -4.08 15.91 -0.31
C PHE A 23 -3.19 15.87 -1.57
N SER A 24 -1.88 15.91 -1.37
CA SER A 24 -0.89 15.82 -2.44
C SER A 24 0.01 14.61 -2.26
N VAL A 25 0.48 14.03 -3.36
CA VAL A 25 1.40 12.90 -3.36
C VAL A 25 2.60 13.23 -4.22
N SER A 26 3.79 13.02 -3.66
CA SER A 26 5.06 13.00 -4.39
C SER A 26 5.58 11.57 -4.40
N ALA A 27 6.14 11.14 -5.52
CA ALA A 27 6.63 9.78 -5.69
C ALA A 27 7.94 9.77 -6.48
N THR A 28 8.79 8.79 -6.15
CA THR A 28 10.01 8.46 -6.88
C THR A 28 9.94 6.98 -7.24
N ALA A 29 10.03 6.65 -8.53
CA ALA A 29 9.95 5.26 -8.98
C ALA A 29 11.33 4.74 -9.39
N VAL A 30 11.84 3.76 -8.64
CA VAL A 30 13.16 3.15 -8.89
C VAL A 30 13.02 1.68 -9.27
N ARG A 31 13.71 1.25 -10.32
CA ARG A 31 13.79 -0.16 -10.70
C ARG A 31 15.02 -0.81 -10.08
N ILE A 32 14.82 -1.92 -9.38
CA ILE A 32 15.87 -2.71 -8.73
C ILE A 32 15.86 -4.15 -9.25
N PRO A 33 16.98 -4.90 -9.19
CA PRO A 33 17.07 -6.27 -9.70
C PRO A 33 16.40 -7.27 -8.73
N THR A 34 15.07 -7.27 -8.70
CA THR A 34 14.26 -8.24 -7.95
C THR A 34 13.48 -9.12 -8.92
N ALA A 35 13.22 -10.38 -8.56
CA ALA A 35 12.51 -11.34 -9.41
C ALA A 35 11.01 -10.99 -9.57
N GLY A 36 10.46 -10.19 -8.67
CA GLY A 36 9.06 -9.79 -8.60
C GLY A 36 8.75 -9.19 -7.23
N GLY A 37 7.57 -8.59 -7.08
CA GLY A 37 7.13 -7.95 -5.85
C GLY A 37 7.55 -6.48 -5.78
N HIS A 38 6.58 -5.58 -5.91
CA HIS A 38 6.83 -4.15 -5.69
C HIS A 38 7.05 -3.89 -4.20
N SER A 39 7.90 -2.93 -3.90
CA SER A 39 8.12 -2.46 -2.54
C SER A 39 8.09 -0.95 -2.48
N GLU A 40 7.42 -0.43 -1.46
CA GLU A 40 7.17 0.99 -1.31
C GLU A 40 7.53 1.43 0.10
N SER A 41 8.42 2.41 0.19
CA SER A 41 8.62 3.18 1.41
C SER A 41 7.63 4.33 1.39
N VAL A 42 6.68 4.32 2.32
CA VAL A 42 5.57 5.27 2.34
C VAL A 42 5.63 6.10 3.61
N ASN A 43 5.45 7.41 3.43
CA ASN A 43 5.34 8.40 4.50
C ASN A 43 3.99 9.12 4.33
N VAL A 44 3.15 9.11 5.37
CA VAL A 44 1.79 9.68 5.33
C VAL A 44 1.58 10.58 6.54
N GLU A 45 1.19 11.82 6.29
CA GLU A 45 0.75 12.78 7.32
C GLU A 45 -0.78 12.72 7.47
N PHE A 46 -1.26 12.57 8.71
CA PHE A 46 -2.68 12.57 9.04
C PHE A 46 -3.16 13.96 9.49
N LYS A 47 -4.48 14.20 9.38
CA LYS A 47 -5.11 15.45 9.80
C LYS A 47 -5.09 15.66 11.33
N GLU A 48 -5.09 14.57 12.08
CA GLU A 48 -5.13 14.53 13.54
C GLU A 48 -4.09 13.54 14.07
N ASP A 49 -3.77 13.64 15.35
CA ASP A 49 -2.86 12.69 15.99
C ASP A 49 -3.46 11.27 16.07
N PHE A 50 -2.60 10.26 16.14
CA PHE A 50 -3.00 8.86 15.98
C PHE A 50 -2.28 7.89 16.93
N ASN A 51 -2.95 6.85 17.41
CA ASN A 51 -2.25 5.79 18.14
C ASN A 51 -1.68 4.74 17.17
N ILE A 52 -0.39 4.43 17.29
CA ILE A 52 0.27 3.44 16.43
C ILE A 52 -0.33 2.02 16.56
N ASN A 53 -0.84 1.66 17.75
CA ASN A 53 -1.46 0.36 17.97
C ASN A 53 -2.82 0.27 17.27
N ASP A 54 -3.56 1.38 17.20
CA ASP A 54 -4.83 1.44 16.48
C ASP A 54 -4.59 1.30 14.97
N VAL A 55 -3.54 1.93 14.44
CA VAL A 55 -3.11 1.74 13.04
C VAL A 55 -2.78 0.28 12.75
N ARG A 56 -1.96 -0.36 13.60
CA ARG A 56 -1.61 -1.78 13.43
C ARG A 56 -2.83 -2.68 13.48
N LYS A 57 -3.76 -2.41 14.39
CA LYS A 57 -5.00 -3.18 14.51
C LYS A 57 -5.86 -3.00 13.26
N LEU A 58 -6.09 -1.78 12.81
CA LEU A 58 -6.87 -1.48 11.61
C LEU A 58 -6.30 -2.18 10.37
N LEU A 59 -4.98 -2.15 10.20
CA LEU A 59 -4.31 -2.84 9.09
C LEU A 59 -4.48 -4.36 9.18
N ASN A 60 -4.39 -4.96 10.38
CA ASN A 60 -4.63 -6.39 10.57
C ASN A 60 -6.08 -6.80 10.33
N ASP A 61 -7.03 -5.94 10.67
CA ASP A 61 -8.46 -6.19 10.50
C ASP A 61 -8.92 -5.95 9.04
N THR A 62 -8.06 -5.37 8.19
CA THR A 62 -8.37 -5.05 6.79
C THR A 62 -8.18 -6.29 5.89
N PRO A 63 -9.24 -6.76 5.19
CA PRO A 63 -9.13 -7.91 4.29
C PRO A 63 -8.07 -7.72 3.19
N GLY A 64 -7.21 -8.73 3.02
CA GLY A 64 -6.13 -8.71 2.03
C GLY A 64 -4.90 -7.89 2.44
N VAL A 65 -4.85 -7.39 3.68
CA VAL A 65 -3.66 -6.78 4.29
C VAL A 65 -3.14 -7.70 5.39
N THR A 66 -1.83 -7.96 5.36
CA THR A 66 -1.15 -8.76 6.39
C THR A 66 -0.03 -7.94 7.03
N VAL A 67 -0.13 -7.68 8.34
CA VAL A 67 0.94 -6.96 9.06
C VAL A 67 2.08 -7.92 9.38
N GLN A 68 3.28 -7.59 8.89
CA GLN A 68 4.54 -8.25 9.22
C GLN A 68 5.44 -7.20 9.90
N ASP A 69 5.27 -6.99 11.20
CA ASP A 69 5.98 -5.92 11.91
C ASP A 69 6.44 -6.38 13.30
N ASN A 70 7.49 -7.20 13.33
CA ASN A 70 8.13 -7.62 14.58
C ASN A 70 9.65 -7.37 14.52
N PRO A 71 10.13 -6.24 15.10
CA PRO A 71 11.55 -5.92 15.17
C PRO A 71 12.39 -6.93 15.96
N ASP A 72 11.83 -7.55 17.01
CA ASP A 72 12.57 -8.49 17.88
C ASP A 72 12.98 -9.75 17.12
N THR A 73 12.18 -10.16 16.13
CA THR A 73 12.43 -11.31 15.27
C THR A 73 12.88 -10.91 13.86
N ASN A 74 13.22 -9.64 13.63
CA ASN A 74 13.55 -9.09 12.30
C ASN A 74 12.50 -9.46 11.22
N THR A 75 11.23 -9.48 11.60
CA THR A 75 10.13 -9.79 10.69
C THR A 75 9.57 -8.52 10.08
N TYR A 76 9.79 -8.35 8.78
CA TYR A 76 9.28 -7.27 7.96
C TYR A 76 8.97 -7.76 6.54
N PRO A 77 8.12 -7.05 5.78
CA PRO A 77 7.77 -7.44 4.42
C PRO A 77 9.00 -7.52 3.52
N MET A 78 9.09 -8.59 2.74
CA MET A 78 10.17 -8.81 1.78
C MET A 78 9.59 -9.27 0.44
N PRO A 79 10.07 -8.75 -0.71
CA PRO A 79 9.58 -9.14 -2.03
C PRO A 79 9.53 -10.64 -2.27
N ILE A 80 10.58 -11.34 -1.85
CA ILE A 80 10.70 -12.80 -1.97
C ILE A 80 9.59 -13.56 -1.25
N TYR A 81 9.03 -13.01 -0.17
CA TYR A 81 7.96 -13.64 0.59
C TYR A 81 6.56 -13.24 0.13
N ALA A 82 6.45 -12.22 -0.73
CA ALA A 82 5.20 -11.78 -1.32
C ALA A 82 4.87 -12.52 -2.62
N HIS A 83 5.86 -13.13 -3.28
CA HIS A 83 5.68 -13.91 -4.52
C HIS A 83 4.56 -14.95 -4.38
N ASP A 84 3.68 -15.01 -5.38
CA ASP A 84 2.51 -15.90 -5.45
C ASP A 84 1.46 -15.69 -4.34
N LYS A 85 1.50 -14.58 -3.59
CA LYS A 85 0.48 -14.26 -2.60
C LYS A 85 -0.42 -13.11 -3.06
N ASP A 86 -1.67 -13.18 -2.63
CA ASP A 86 -2.69 -12.15 -2.94
C ASP A 86 -2.74 -11.01 -1.92
N ASP A 87 -2.03 -11.15 -0.81
CA ASP A 87 -1.99 -10.17 0.27
C ASP A 87 -1.02 -9.02 -0.02
N VAL A 88 -1.37 -7.85 0.52
CA VAL A 88 -0.46 -6.71 0.68
C VAL A 88 0.18 -6.81 2.06
N PHE A 89 1.50 -6.92 2.11
CA PHE A 89 2.27 -7.02 3.35
C PHE A 89 2.72 -5.64 3.81
N VAL A 90 2.42 -5.29 5.06
CA VAL A 90 2.76 -3.99 5.64
C VAL A 90 3.61 -4.18 6.89
N GLY A 91 4.67 -3.40 7.05
CA GLY A 91 5.52 -3.44 8.23
C GLY A 91 6.39 -2.21 8.36
N ARG A 92 7.36 -2.26 9.28
CA ARG A 92 8.22 -1.12 9.65
C ARG A 92 7.40 0.10 10.05
N ILE A 93 6.24 -0.15 10.67
CA ILE A 93 5.24 0.86 11.05
C ILE A 93 5.80 1.63 12.23
N ARG A 94 6.02 2.93 12.04
CA ARG A 94 6.56 3.82 13.07
C ARG A 94 6.13 5.25 12.84
N ARG A 95 6.08 6.04 13.91
CA ARG A 95 5.93 7.49 13.78
C ARG A 95 7.17 8.10 13.11
N ASP A 96 6.94 9.17 12.37
CA ASP A 96 8.00 10.11 12.03
C ASP A 96 8.31 10.97 13.24
N GLU A 97 9.59 11.09 13.59
CA GLU A 97 10.04 11.94 14.70
C GLU A 97 10.35 13.37 14.24
N THR A 98 10.31 13.63 12.93
CA THR A 98 10.67 14.91 12.32
C THR A 98 9.48 15.74 11.86
N GLN A 99 8.30 15.12 11.75
CA GLN A 99 7.05 15.74 11.32
C GLN A 99 5.88 15.25 12.19
N GLU A 100 5.02 16.16 12.62
CA GLU A 100 3.83 15.82 13.42
C GLU A 100 2.85 14.94 12.64
N ASN A 101 2.06 14.14 13.36
CA ASN A 101 0.98 13.31 12.80
C ASN A 101 1.39 12.43 11.60
N THR A 102 2.67 12.08 11.51
CA THR A 102 3.22 11.40 10.35
C THR A 102 3.64 9.96 10.66
N LEU A 103 3.29 9.05 9.75
CA LEU A 103 3.54 7.62 9.83
C LEU A 103 4.46 7.19 8.69
N ASN A 104 5.47 6.39 9.03
CA ASN A 104 6.32 5.68 8.09
C ASN A 104 5.94 4.20 8.03
N MET A 105 5.88 3.64 6.82
CA MET A 105 5.60 2.24 6.56
C MET A 105 6.44 1.69 5.40
N TRP A 106 6.58 0.36 5.39
CA TRP A 106 7.14 -0.43 4.30
C TRP A 106 6.07 -1.39 3.80
N ILE A 107 5.74 -1.29 2.51
CA ILE A 107 4.65 -2.04 1.88
C ILE A 107 5.23 -2.90 0.77
N VAL A 108 4.84 -4.17 0.71
CA VAL A 108 5.27 -5.12 -0.32
C VAL A 108 4.09 -5.94 -0.81
N SER A 109 3.96 -6.10 -2.13
CA SER A 109 2.93 -6.94 -2.75
C SER A 109 3.44 -7.55 -4.04
N ASP A 110 2.92 -8.73 -4.40
CA ASP A 110 3.07 -9.25 -5.75
C ASP A 110 2.26 -8.40 -6.74
N ASN A 111 2.97 -7.66 -7.58
CA ASN A 111 2.40 -6.71 -8.53
C ASN A 111 1.76 -7.38 -9.76
N LEU A 112 2.06 -8.65 -10.04
CA LEU A 112 1.49 -9.38 -11.16
C LEU A 112 0.15 -10.03 -10.80
N ARG A 113 -0.02 -10.46 -9.55
CA ARG A 113 -1.30 -10.96 -9.01
C ARG A 113 -2.17 -9.83 -8.47
N LYS A 114 -1.85 -9.33 -7.27
CA LYS A 114 -2.70 -8.36 -6.57
C LYS A 114 -2.76 -7.02 -7.29
N GLY A 115 -1.65 -6.57 -7.88
CA GLY A 115 -1.57 -5.32 -8.64
C GLY A 115 -2.38 -5.28 -9.94
N ALA A 116 -2.93 -6.40 -10.41
CA ALA A 116 -3.70 -6.45 -11.66
C ALA A 116 -4.81 -7.50 -11.67
N ALA A 117 -4.47 -8.78 -11.62
CA ALA A 117 -5.41 -9.88 -11.82
C ALA A 117 -6.43 -10.02 -10.68
N THR A 118 -5.96 -10.03 -9.44
CA THR A 118 -6.83 -10.26 -8.27
C THR A 118 -7.78 -9.09 -8.06
N ASN A 119 -7.32 -7.84 -8.23
CA ASN A 119 -8.19 -6.67 -8.15
C ASN A 119 -9.29 -6.68 -9.23
N ALA A 120 -8.96 -7.11 -10.46
CA ALA A 120 -9.95 -7.21 -11.54
C ALA A 120 -11.03 -8.26 -11.25
N VAL A 121 -10.63 -9.43 -10.72
CA VAL A 121 -11.57 -10.48 -10.30
C VAL A 121 -12.44 -10.00 -9.14
N GLN A 122 -11.87 -9.35 -8.12
CA GLN A 122 -12.61 -8.82 -6.97
C GLN A 122 -13.64 -7.76 -7.39
N ILE A 123 -13.30 -6.89 -8.34
CA ILE A 123 -14.27 -5.94 -8.91
C ILE A 123 -15.40 -6.69 -9.61
N ALA A 124 -15.09 -7.72 -10.40
CA ALA A 124 -16.11 -8.51 -11.09
C ALA A 124 -17.03 -9.26 -10.10
N GLU A 125 -16.46 -9.89 -9.06
CA GLU A 125 -17.20 -10.54 -7.98
C GLU A 125 -18.15 -9.55 -7.30
N TYR A 126 -17.65 -8.36 -6.95
CA TYR A 126 -18.47 -7.30 -6.37
C TYR A 126 -19.64 -6.88 -7.29
N LEU A 127 -19.40 -6.71 -8.58
CA LEU A 127 -20.44 -6.33 -9.54
C LEU A 127 -21.54 -7.39 -9.64
N VAL A 128 -21.16 -8.68 -9.64
CA VAL A 128 -22.10 -9.80 -9.67
C VAL A 128 -22.89 -9.89 -8.36
N GLU A 129 -22.22 -9.82 -7.21
CA GLU A 129 -22.86 -9.85 -5.89
C GLU A 129 -23.87 -8.72 -5.70
N ASN A 130 -23.57 -7.53 -6.22
CA ASN A 130 -24.42 -6.35 -6.11
C ASN A 130 -25.40 -6.17 -7.29
N LYS A 131 -25.46 -7.14 -8.23
CA LYS A 131 -26.35 -7.12 -9.41
C LYS A 131 -26.20 -5.87 -10.28
N LEU A 132 -24.95 -5.43 -10.46
CA LEU A 132 -24.60 -4.29 -11.31
C LEU A 132 -24.28 -4.71 -12.76
N VAL A 133 -24.32 -6.02 -13.04
CA VAL A 133 -24.21 -6.68 -14.35
C VAL A 133 -25.15 -7.88 -14.44
#